data_AF-A0A521TNJ7-F1
#
_entry.id   AF-A0A521TNJ7-F1
#
_cell.length_a   1.000
_cell.length_b   1.000
_cell.length_c   1.000
_cell.angle_alpha   90.00
_cell.angle_beta   90.00
_cell.angle_gamma   90.00
#
_symmetry.space_group_name_H-M   'P 1'
#
loop_
_entity.id
_entity.type
_entity.pdbx_description
1 polymer ?
#
loop_
_entity_poly.entity_id
_entity_poly.type
_entity_poly.pdbx_seq_one_letter_code
_entity_poly.pdbx_strand_id
1 'polypeptide(L)'
;MEAGESLAEAAIREVREETGFRVALIRVVGTYSRPRWRAGSHSVLFAATVVDGDPGDFDPNETIEARSFNLDNLPDSLLWWQRRMVADAASGIAGVAWSHEALVPGDGDRAATVARSRRDPAFAEQVQAALTRPPYEDAERLDVGSLPLASLD
;
A
#
# COMPACT_ATOMS: atom_id res chain seq x y z
N MET A 1 13.24 3.56 0.17
CA MET A 1 14.20 3.91 -0.91
C MET A 1 15.46 4.42 -0.27
N GLU A 2 16.55 3.73 -0.54
CA GLU A 2 17.87 4.13 -0.08
C GLU A 2 18.52 5.11 -1.06
N ALA A 3 19.57 5.80 -0.61
CA ALA A 3 20.28 6.76 -1.46
C ALA A 3 20.97 6.03 -2.63
N GLY A 4 20.66 6.45 -3.86
CA GLY A 4 21.20 5.85 -5.08
C GLY A 4 20.39 4.68 -5.64
N GLU A 5 19.31 4.26 -4.96
CA GLU A 5 18.43 3.17 -5.38
C GLU A 5 17.34 3.68 -6.35
N SER A 6 17.09 2.95 -7.43
CA SER A 6 15.92 3.17 -8.29
C SER A 6 14.64 2.61 -7.64
N LEU A 7 13.47 3.06 -8.11
CA LEU A 7 12.17 2.52 -7.65
C LEU A 7 12.06 1.00 -7.84
N ALA A 8 12.63 0.48 -8.92
CA ALA A 8 12.60 -0.94 -9.24
C ALA A 8 13.52 -1.75 -8.32
N GLU A 9 14.74 -1.25 -8.06
CA GLU A 9 15.67 -1.87 -7.12
C GLU A 9 15.07 -1.91 -5.71
N ALA A 10 14.48 -0.79 -5.27
CA ALA A 10 13.77 -0.72 -4.01
C ALA A 10 12.66 -1.77 -3.92
N ALA A 11 11.76 -1.82 -4.90
CA ALA A 11 10.67 -2.80 -4.88
C ALA A 11 11.17 -4.26 -4.81
N ILE A 12 12.27 -4.58 -5.49
CA ILE A 12 12.86 -5.94 -5.46
C ILE A 12 13.53 -6.24 -4.12
N ARG A 13 14.28 -5.28 -3.56
CA ARG A 13 14.94 -5.42 -2.25
C ARG A 13 13.91 -5.59 -1.13
N GLU A 14 12.91 -4.70 -1.06
CA GLU A 14 11.89 -4.70 -0.01
C GLU A 14 11.09 -6.03 -0.03
N VAL A 15 10.74 -6.56 -1.21
CA VAL A 15 10.07 -7.87 -1.29
C VAL A 15 10.96 -8.99 -0.74
N ARG A 16 12.26 -8.96 -1.05
CA ARG A 16 13.20 -9.96 -0.51
C ARG A 16 13.32 -9.85 1.00
N GLU A 17 13.50 -8.65 1.53
CA GLU A 17 13.68 -8.41 2.96
C GLU A 17 12.42 -8.74 3.76
N GLU A 18 11.24 -8.34 3.29
CA GLU A 18 10.00 -8.53 4.04
C GLU A 18 9.37 -9.93 3.85
N THR A 19 9.73 -10.68 2.80
CA THR A 19 9.05 -11.96 2.49
C THR A 19 9.96 -13.16 2.21
N GLY A 20 11.25 -12.94 1.96
CA GLY A 20 12.20 -13.96 1.53
C GLY A 20 12.11 -14.34 0.04
N PHE A 21 11.13 -13.80 -0.70
CA PHE A 21 10.99 -14.07 -2.14
C PHE A 21 11.89 -13.18 -2.99
N ARG A 22 12.42 -13.75 -4.08
CA ARG A 22 12.97 -12.97 -5.19
C ARG A 22 11.94 -12.90 -6.31
N VAL A 23 11.78 -11.71 -6.85
CA VAL A 23 10.73 -11.42 -7.82
C VAL A 23 11.29 -10.77 -9.09
N ALA A 24 10.56 -10.96 -10.19
CA ALA A 24 10.74 -10.19 -11.42
C ALA A 24 9.55 -9.25 -11.59
N LEU A 25 9.82 -7.95 -11.72
CA LEU A 25 8.77 -6.96 -11.96
C LEU A 25 8.19 -7.16 -13.37
N ILE A 26 6.87 -7.20 -13.47
CA ILE A 26 6.12 -7.41 -14.72
C ILE A 26 5.70 -6.06 -15.32
N ARG A 27 5.21 -5.14 -14.46
CA ARG A 27 4.65 -3.86 -14.89
C ARG A 27 4.52 -2.88 -13.72
N VAL A 28 4.50 -1.59 -14.05
CA VAL A 28 4.02 -0.54 -13.14
C VAL A 28 2.49 -0.57 -13.15
N VAL A 29 1.87 -0.72 -11.98
CA VAL A 29 0.42 -0.65 -11.82
C VAL A 29 -0.01 0.81 -11.80
N GLY A 30 0.64 1.63 -10.96
CA GLY A 30 0.30 3.04 -10.84
C GLY A 30 0.92 3.72 -9.63
N THR A 31 0.54 4.98 -9.44
CA THR A 31 0.91 5.80 -8.29
C THR A 31 -0.28 5.95 -7.34
N TYR A 32 -0.03 5.83 -6.05
CA TYR A 32 -1.04 5.92 -5.00
C TYR A 32 -0.59 6.96 -3.99
N SER A 33 -1.28 8.09 -3.96
CA SER A 33 -1.01 9.19 -3.05
C SER A 33 -1.96 9.16 -1.86
N ARG A 34 -1.46 9.54 -0.70
CA ARG A 34 -2.21 9.72 0.55
C ARG A 34 -1.70 11.01 1.21
N PRO A 35 -2.17 12.18 0.76
CA PRO A 35 -1.62 13.46 1.20
C PRO A 35 -1.91 13.75 2.68
N ARG A 36 -3.06 13.31 3.20
CA ARG A 36 -3.44 13.48 4.61
C ARG A 36 -2.97 12.36 5.53
N TRP A 37 -2.28 11.36 5.00
CA TRP A 37 -1.72 10.28 5.80
C TRP A 37 -0.33 10.65 6.32
N ARG A 38 -0.22 10.92 7.62
CA ARG A 38 1.02 11.35 8.28
C ARG A 38 1.61 12.59 7.59
N ALA A 39 2.90 12.55 7.21
CA ALA A 39 3.58 13.65 6.51
C ALA A 39 3.27 13.70 5.00
N GLY A 40 2.23 13.00 4.54
CA GLY A 40 2.00 12.73 3.12
C GLY A 40 2.80 11.52 2.65
N SER A 41 2.17 10.63 1.89
CA SER A 41 2.82 9.42 1.36
C SER A 41 2.46 9.21 -0.10
N HIS A 42 3.47 8.86 -0.90
CA HIS A 42 3.30 8.38 -2.26
C HIS A 42 3.90 6.99 -2.38
N SER A 43 3.16 6.07 -3.00
CA SER A 43 3.68 4.75 -3.37
C SER A 43 3.61 4.57 -4.87
N VAL A 44 4.65 4.00 -5.44
CA VAL A 44 4.62 3.42 -6.79
C VAL A 44 4.41 1.93 -6.63
N LEU A 45 3.36 1.39 -7.25
CA LEU A 45 3.04 -0.03 -7.17
C LEU A 45 3.52 -0.76 -8.42
N PHE A 46 4.21 -1.87 -8.20
CA PHE A 46 4.59 -2.81 -9.24
C PHE A 46 3.82 -4.12 -9.07
N ALA A 47 3.44 -4.74 -10.19
CA ALA A 47 3.06 -6.15 -10.21
C ALA A 47 4.30 -6.97 -10.55
N ALA A 48 4.49 -8.10 -9.89
CA ALA A 48 5.67 -8.93 -10.02
C ALA A 48 5.30 -10.42 -10.00
N THR A 49 6.18 -11.27 -10.54
CA THR A 49 6.10 -12.73 -10.38
C THR A 49 7.20 -13.20 -9.45
N VAL A 50 6.92 -14.21 -8.63
CA VAL A 50 7.95 -14.93 -7.88
C VAL A 50 8.83 -15.68 -8.87
N VAL A 51 10.13 -15.55 -8.70
CA VAL A 51 11.15 -16.30 -9.45
C VAL A 51 11.61 -17.48 -8.60
N ASP A 52 11.95 -17.24 -7.34
CA ASP A 52 12.31 -18.23 -6.33
C ASP A 52 12.31 -17.56 -4.93
N GLY A 53 12.89 -18.24 -3.94
CA GLY A 53 13.04 -17.75 -2.56
C GLY A 53 12.51 -18.75 -1.55
N ASP A 54 12.86 -18.54 -0.28
CA ASP A 54 12.38 -19.34 0.82
C ASP A 54 11.35 -18.53 1.63
N PRO A 55 10.04 -18.85 1.55
CA PRO A 55 9.04 -18.17 2.36
C PRO A 55 9.34 -18.39 3.85
N GLY A 56 9.77 -17.33 4.52
CA GLY A 56 10.21 -17.39 5.91
C GLY A 56 11.61 -16.84 6.14
N ASP A 57 12.43 -16.70 5.09
CA ASP A 57 13.73 -16.01 5.14
C ASP A 57 13.55 -14.48 4.97
N PHE A 58 12.70 -13.91 5.83
CA PHE A 58 12.44 -12.47 5.91
C PHE A 58 13.07 -11.86 7.17
N ASP A 59 13.27 -10.54 7.18
CA ASP A 59 13.73 -9.82 8.37
C ASP A 59 12.66 -9.89 9.48
N PRO A 60 12.93 -10.56 10.61
CA PRO A 60 11.97 -10.69 11.69
C PRO A 60 11.70 -9.38 12.44
N ASN A 61 12.48 -8.31 12.19
CA ASN A 61 12.20 -6.99 12.73
C ASN A 61 11.08 -6.26 11.96
N GLU A 62 10.80 -6.68 10.72
CA GLU A 62 9.81 -6.05 9.85
C GLU A 62 8.57 -6.93 9.66
N THR A 63 8.78 -8.23 9.49
CA THR A 63 7.73 -9.21 9.23
C THR A 63 7.63 -10.24 10.35
N ILE A 64 6.41 -10.50 10.82
CA ILE A 64 6.13 -11.58 11.79
C ILE A 64 5.67 -12.88 11.11
N GLU A 65 5.10 -12.77 9.91
CA GLU A 65 4.58 -13.88 9.11
C GLU A 65 4.43 -13.44 7.65
N ALA A 66 4.86 -14.28 6.71
CA ALA A 66 4.61 -14.13 5.28
C ALA A 66 3.94 -15.39 4.72
N ARG A 67 2.79 -15.23 4.06
CA ARG A 67 2.06 -16.34 3.42
C ARG A 67 1.26 -15.86 2.20
N SER A 68 0.90 -16.81 1.34
CA SER A 68 0.01 -16.55 0.20
C SER A 68 -1.45 -16.45 0.62
N PHE A 69 -2.21 -15.59 -0.05
CA PHE A 69 -3.64 -15.42 0.15
C PHE A 69 -4.39 -15.55 -1.17
N ASN A 70 -5.61 -16.09 -1.12
CA ASN A 70 -6.53 -16.03 -2.26
C ASN A 70 -7.07 -14.59 -2.37
N LEU A 71 -7.17 -14.07 -3.60
CA LEU A 71 -7.68 -12.73 -3.88
C LEU A 71 -9.13 -12.53 -3.39
N ASP A 72 -9.94 -13.59 -3.41
CA ASP A 72 -11.32 -13.57 -2.92
C ASP A 72 -11.44 -13.72 -1.40
N ASN A 73 -10.31 -13.94 -0.71
CA ASN A 73 -10.27 -14.18 0.73
C ASN A 73 -9.08 -13.45 1.39
N LEU A 74 -8.98 -12.15 1.15
CA LEU A 74 -7.99 -11.27 1.77
C LEU A 74 -8.38 -10.93 3.23
N PRO A 75 -7.42 -10.87 4.17
CA PRO A 75 -7.71 -10.61 5.59
C PRO A 75 -8.48 -9.31 5.83
N ASP A 76 -9.54 -9.36 6.66
CA ASP A 76 -10.36 -8.20 7.03
C ASP A 76 -9.57 -7.06 7.68
N SER A 77 -8.42 -7.38 8.29
CA SER A 77 -7.49 -6.42 8.88
C SER A 77 -6.62 -5.67 7.88
N LEU A 78 -6.68 -6.01 6.58
CA LEU A 78 -5.90 -5.33 5.56
C LEU A 78 -6.36 -3.87 5.44
N LEU A 79 -5.39 -2.96 5.26
CA LEU A 79 -5.70 -1.55 5.07
C LEU A 79 -6.58 -1.39 3.83
N TRP A 80 -7.65 -0.61 3.92
CA TRP A 80 -8.64 -0.55 2.84
C TRP A 80 -8.03 -0.12 1.51
N TRP A 81 -7.02 0.74 1.51
CA TRP A 81 -6.32 1.17 0.30
C TRP A 81 -5.44 0.08 -0.31
N GLN A 82 -4.87 -0.81 0.51
CA GLN A 82 -4.11 -1.96 0.00
C GLN A 82 -5.02 -2.92 -0.76
N ARG A 83 -6.30 -3.05 -0.37
CA ARG A 83 -7.29 -3.82 -1.15
C ARG A 83 -7.46 -3.27 -2.56
N ARG A 84 -7.53 -1.94 -2.71
CA ARG A 84 -7.58 -1.28 -4.04
C ARG A 84 -6.31 -1.58 -4.85
N MET A 85 -5.15 -1.44 -4.24
CA MET A 85 -3.85 -1.73 -4.86
C MET A 85 -3.76 -3.19 -5.35
N VAL A 86 -4.20 -4.16 -4.53
CA VAL A 86 -4.25 -5.59 -4.91
C VAL A 86 -5.22 -5.81 -6.07
N ALA A 87 -6.40 -5.20 -6.04
CA ALA A 87 -7.38 -5.32 -7.12
C ALA A 87 -6.86 -4.74 -8.46
N ASP A 88 -6.12 -3.64 -8.41
CA ASP A 88 -5.48 -3.05 -9.60
C ASP A 88 -4.34 -3.91 -10.14
N ALA A 89 -3.54 -4.49 -9.26
CA ALA A 89 -2.52 -5.46 -9.67
C ALA A 89 -3.17 -6.68 -10.35
N ALA A 90 -4.22 -7.25 -9.75
CA ALA A 90 -4.91 -8.44 -10.25
C ALA A 90 -5.68 -8.22 -11.56
N SER A 91 -6.27 -7.04 -11.77
CA SER A 91 -7.03 -6.71 -12.99
C SER A 91 -6.16 -6.42 -14.21
N GLY A 92 -4.84 -6.34 -14.05
CA GLY A 92 -3.91 -6.07 -15.15
C GLY A 92 -3.78 -4.59 -15.53
N ILE A 93 -4.50 -3.67 -14.88
CA ILE A 93 -4.47 -2.24 -15.21
C ILE A 93 -3.11 -1.61 -14.93
N ALA A 94 -2.59 -0.80 -15.85
CA ALA A 94 -1.33 -0.09 -15.70
C ALA A 94 -1.50 1.43 -15.85
N GLY A 95 -0.60 2.19 -15.24
CA GLY A 95 -0.53 3.65 -15.39
C GLY A 95 -1.65 4.45 -14.72
N VAL A 96 -2.24 3.94 -13.63
CA VAL A 96 -3.24 4.71 -12.86
C VAL A 96 -2.60 5.66 -11.86
N ALA A 97 -3.31 6.72 -11.50
CA ALA A 97 -3.02 7.53 -10.34
C ALA A 97 -4.25 7.57 -9.42
N TRP A 98 -4.03 7.29 -8.14
CA TRP A 98 -5.06 7.36 -7.10
C TRP A 98 -4.68 8.38 -6.02
N SER A 99 -5.68 9.10 -5.54
CA SER A 99 -5.61 9.82 -4.26
C SER A 99 -6.52 9.12 -3.26
N HIS A 100 -5.91 8.62 -2.18
CA HIS A 100 -6.60 7.96 -1.09
C HIS A 100 -6.63 8.88 0.13
N GLU A 101 -7.83 9.32 0.51
CA GLU A 101 -8.07 10.11 1.71
C GLU A 101 -8.15 9.20 2.94
N ALA A 102 -6.99 8.73 3.41
CA ALA A 102 -6.89 7.96 4.64
C ALA A 102 -6.93 8.88 5.87
N LEU A 103 -8.13 9.12 6.39
CA LEU A 103 -8.35 9.85 7.64
C LEU A 103 -8.41 8.87 8.81
N VAL A 104 -7.53 9.03 9.78
CA VAL A 104 -7.54 8.23 11.02
C VAL A 104 -7.79 9.16 12.22
N PRO A 105 -8.68 8.78 13.15
CA PRO A 105 -8.93 9.56 14.35
C PRO A 105 -7.64 9.89 15.13
N GLY A 106 -7.47 11.17 15.46
CA GLY A 106 -6.32 11.68 16.21
C GLY A 106 -5.61 12.84 15.49
N ASP A 107 -4.51 13.30 16.07
CA ASP A 107 -3.80 14.52 15.63
C ASP A 107 -2.68 14.22 14.61
N GLY A 108 -2.69 13.04 14.00
CA GLY A 108 -1.65 12.58 13.06
C GLY A 108 -0.38 11.99 13.69
N ASP A 109 -0.22 12.08 15.02
CA ASP A 109 0.86 11.42 15.75
C ASP A 109 0.57 9.93 15.99
N ARG A 110 1.38 9.07 15.35
CA ARG A 110 1.31 7.60 15.48
C ARG A 110 1.49 7.14 16.94
N ALA A 111 2.48 7.69 17.65
CA ALA A 111 2.81 7.25 19.00
C ALA A 111 1.68 7.58 19.98
N ALA A 112 1.14 8.79 19.89
CA ALA A 112 -0.03 9.21 20.67
C ALA A 112 -1.27 8.37 20.35
N THR A 113 -1.53 8.12 19.06
CA THR A 113 -2.66 7.27 18.61
C THR A 113 -2.55 5.87 19.21
N VAL A 114 -1.39 5.22 19.09
CA VAL A 114 -1.14 3.88 19.66
C VAL A 114 -1.29 3.89 21.19
N ALA A 115 -0.72 4.89 21.87
CA ALA A 115 -0.80 4.98 23.34
C ALA A 115 -2.23 5.20 23.84
N ARG A 116 -3.08 5.89 23.07
CA ARG A 116 -4.51 6.04 23.37
C ARG A 116 -5.29 4.76 23.08
N SER A 117 -5.10 4.13 21.93
CA SER A 117 -5.78 2.87 21.58
C SER A 117 -5.52 1.76 22.61
N ARG A 118 -4.35 1.73 23.24
CA ARG A 118 -4.04 0.78 24.34
C ARG A 118 -4.86 1.00 25.62
N ARG A 119 -5.41 2.20 25.82
CA ARG A 119 -6.13 2.60 27.05
C ARG A 119 -7.63 2.82 26.83
N ASP A 120 -8.06 2.97 25.58
CA ASP A 120 -9.43 3.30 25.18
C ASP A 120 -9.88 2.34 24.06
N PRO A 121 -10.59 1.23 24.41
CA PRO A 121 -11.05 0.24 23.44
C PRO A 121 -12.00 0.80 22.38
N ALA A 122 -12.86 1.76 22.76
CA ALA A 122 -13.78 2.39 21.82
C ALA A 122 -13.02 3.22 20.77
N PHE A 123 -11.98 3.96 21.20
CA PHE A 123 -11.09 4.64 20.28
C PHE A 123 -10.29 3.66 19.41
N ALA A 124 -9.83 2.53 19.97
CA ALA A 124 -9.16 1.50 19.19
C ALA A 124 -10.05 0.94 18.07
N GLU A 125 -11.32 0.70 18.35
CA GLU A 125 -12.31 0.25 17.36
C GLU A 125 -12.52 1.30 16.26
N GLN A 126 -12.61 2.60 16.62
CA GLN A 126 -12.72 3.69 15.65
C GLN A 126 -11.49 3.76 14.72
N VAL A 127 -10.29 3.65 15.28
CA VAL A 127 -9.04 3.63 14.50
C VAL A 127 -9.00 2.42 13.56
N GLN A 128 -9.35 1.24 14.06
CA GLN A 128 -9.40 0.03 13.24
C GLN A 128 -10.41 0.17 12.10
N ALA A 129 -11.62 0.65 12.38
CA ALA A 129 -12.65 0.86 11.38
C ALA A 129 -12.19 1.84 10.28
N ALA A 130 -11.53 2.94 10.65
CA ALA A 130 -10.99 3.91 9.70
C ALA A 130 -9.85 3.34 8.82
N LEU A 131 -9.09 2.37 9.33
CA LEU A 131 -8.01 1.72 8.60
C LEU A 131 -8.48 0.59 7.69
N THR A 132 -9.56 -0.13 8.04
CA THR A 132 -9.99 -1.32 7.30
C THR A 132 -11.23 -1.12 6.43
N ARG A 133 -11.98 -0.02 6.60
CA ARG A 133 -13.14 0.31 5.77
C ARG A 133 -12.85 1.55 4.93
N PRO A 134 -13.06 1.50 3.60
CA PRO A 134 -12.83 2.66 2.75
C PRO A 134 -13.88 3.74 3.05
N PRO A 135 -13.50 5.02 3.11
CA PRO A 135 -14.45 6.10 2.95
C PRO A 135 -14.86 6.10 1.47
N TYR A 136 -16.00 5.49 1.15
CA TYR A 136 -16.43 5.30 -0.24
C TYR A 136 -16.61 6.59 -1.05
N GLU A 137 -16.58 7.77 -0.40
CA GLU A 137 -16.85 9.06 -1.02
C GLU A 137 -15.58 9.83 -1.45
N ASP A 138 -14.38 9.49 -0.92
CA ASP A 138 -13.19 10.35 -1.02
C ASP A 138 -12.00 9.74 -1.80
N ALA A 139 -12.21 8.73 -2.64
CA ALA A 139 -11.16 8.16 -3.49
C ALA A 139 -11.19 8.77 -4.90
N GLU A 140 -10.37 9.80 -5.14
CA GLU A 140 -10.21 10.37 -6.48
C GLU A 140 -9.34 9.43 -7.33
N ARG A 141 -9.85 9.02 -8.50
CA ARG A 141 -9.14 8.24 -9.51
C ARG A 141 -8.85 9.11 -10.72
N LEU A 142 -7.59 9.14 -11.13
CA LEU A 142 -7.16 9.72 -12.40
C LEU A 142 -6.62 8.62 -13.31
N ASP A 143 -7.32 8.37 -14.43
CA ASP A 143 -6.82 7.49 -15.48
C ASP A 143 -5.90 8.29 -16.41
N VAL A 144 -4.59 8.21 -16.19
CA VAL A 144 -3.59 9.02 -16.92
C VAL A 144 -3.63 8.78 -18.43
N GLY A 145 -4.01 7.58 -18.87
CA GLY A 145 -4.19 7.25 -20.30
C GLY A 145 -5.40 7.92 -20.98
N SER A 146 -6.23 8.65 -20.24
CA SER A 146 -7.40 9.38 -20.75
C SER A 146 -7.26 10.91 -20.67
N LEU A 147 -6.14 11.40 -20.14
CA LEU A 147 -5.89 12.83 -20.12
C LEU A 147 -5.65 13.31 -21.55
N PRO A 148 -6.42 14.28 -22.06
CA PRO A 148 -6.04 14.92 -23.31
C PRO A 148 -4.62 15.44 -23.13
N LEU A 149 -3.73 15.15 -24.08
CA LEU A 149 -2.47 15.85 -24.20
C LEU A 149 -2.83 17.33 -24.34
N ALA A 150 -2.84 18.06 -23.23
CA ALA A 150 -2.83 19.50 -23.29
C ALA A 150 -1.57 19.83 -24.09
N SER A 151 -1.75 20.46 -25.25
CA SER A 151 -0.67 21.06 -26.00
C SER A 151 0.06 21.97 -25.03
N LEU A 152 1.25 21.55 -24.63
CA LEU A 152 2.19 22.40 -23.91
C LEU A 152 2.66 23.42 -24.94
N ASP A 153 1.98 24.57 -24.99
CA ASP A 153 2.44 25.76 -25.68
C ASP A 153 3.56 26.44 -24.88
#